data_AF-A0A9P7X2E2-F1
#
_entry.id   AF-A0A9P7X2E2-F1
#
_cell.length_a   1.000
_cell.length_b   1.000
_cell.length_c   1.000
_cell.angle_alpha   90.00
_cell.angle_beta   90.00
_cell.angle_gamma   90.00
#
_symmetry.space_group_name_H-M   'P 1'
#
loop_
_entity.id
_entity.type
_entity.pdbx_description
1 polymer ?
#
loop_
_entity_poly.entity_id
_entity_poly.type
_entity_poly.pdbx_seq_one_letter_code
_entity_poly.pdbx_strand_id
1 'polypeptide(L)' 'MDLVILHKFEQHDELRKELLSTGDADLVEDAGANDAFWGNGADGKGRNELGKALMRLRDHFRKESS' A
#
# COMPACT_ATOMS: atom_id res chain seq x y z
N MET A 1 9.78 6.92 -2.69
CA MET A 1 9.33 5.55 -2.36
C MET A 1 8.31 5.05 -3.37
N ASP A 2 7.29 5.85 -3.68
CA ASP A 2 6.17 5.49 -4.56
C ASP A 2 6.60 4.90 -5.92
N LEU A 3 7.66 5.42 -6.55
CA LEU A 3 8.20 4.87 -7.81
C LEU A 3 8.75 3.43 -7.65
N VAL A 4 9.41 3.12 -6.53
CA VAL A 4 9.95 1.78 -6.27
C VAL A 4 8.82 0.78 -6.04
N ILE A 5 7.79 1.19 -5.31
CA ILE A 5 6.59 0.38 -5.08
C ILE A 5 5.89 0.17 -6.42
N LEU A 6 5.69 1.20 -7.24
CA LEU A 6 5.13 1.07 -8.59
C LEU A 6 5.88 0.02 -9.41
N HIS A 7 7.21 0.12 -9.53
CA HIS A 7 8.01 -0.82 -10.31
C HIS A 7 7.83 -2.27 -9.82
N LYS A 8 7.77 -2.49 -8.50
CA LYS A 8 7.52 -3.84 -7.94
C LYS A 8 6.17 -4.40 -8.39
N PHE A 9 5.13 -3.58 -8.45
CA PHE A 9 3.80 -4.02 -8.85
C PHE A 9 3.63 -4.11 -10.37
N GLU A 10 4.40 -3.35 -11.15
CA GLU A 10 4.50 -3.52 -12.61
C GLU A 10 5.27 -4.79 -13.01
N GLN A 11 6.28 -5.17 -12.24
CA GLN A 11 7.06 -6.40 -12.47
C GLN A 11 6.28 -7.68 -12.11
N HIS A 12 5.21 -7.57 -11.33
CA HIS A 12 4.49 -8.71 -10.77
C HIS A 12 2.97 -8.51 -10.88
N ASP A 13 2.38 -8.91 -12.01
CA ASP A 13 0.95 -8.76 -12.30
C ASP A 13 0.02 -9.33 -11.22
N GLU A 14 0.41 -10.44 -10.58
CA GLU A 14 -0.38 -11.03 -9.49
C GLU A 14 -0.49 -10.11 -8.27
N LEU A 15 0.58 -9.38 -7.94
CA LEU A 15 0.54 -8.39 -6.86
C LEU A 15 -0.35 -7.19 -7.24
N ARG A 16 -0.32 -6.78 -8.51
CA ARG A 16 -1.24 -5.74 -9.02
C ARG A 16 -2.70 -6.18 -8.89
N LYS A 17 -3.02 -7.42 -9.29
CA LYS A 17 -4.37 -7.99 -9.16
C LYS A 17 -4.80 -8.09 -7.70
N GLU A 18 -3.92 -8.55 -6.82
CA GLU A 18 -4.18 -8.64 -5.39
C GLU A 18 -4.41 -7.25 -4.77
N LEU A 19 -3.60 -6.25 -5.14
CA LEU A 19 -3.82 -4.87 -4.69
C LEU A 19 -5.16 -4.32 -5.14
N LEU A 20 -5.56 -4.57 -6.40
CA LEU A 20 -6.86 -4.14 -6.92
C LEU A 20 -8.04 -4.88 -6.28
N SER A 21 -7.87 -6.17 -5.92
CA SER A 21 -8.91 -6.98 -5.30
C SER A 21 -9.24 -6.54 -3.87
N THR A 22 -8.37 -5.76 -3.22
CA THR A 22 -8.66 -5.12 -1.92
C THR A 22 -9.84 -4.16 -1.98
N GLY A 23 -10.30 -3.78 -3.18
CA GLY A 23 -11.44 -2.89 -3.34
C GLY A 23 -11.14 -1.54 -2.69
N ASP A 24 -12.08 -1.04 -1.90
CA ASP A 24 -11.94 0.23 -1.17
C ASP A 24 -11.53 0.05 0.29
N ALA A 25 -11.08 -1.15 0.67
CA ALA A 25 -10.61 -1.41 2.02
C ALA A 25 -9.37 -0.57 2.35
N ASP A 26 -9.27 -0.13 3.61
CA ASP A 26 -8.08 0.49 4.14
C ASP A 26 -6.97 -0.54 4.32
N LEU A 27 -5.77 -0.22 3.82
CA LEU A 27 -4.59 -1.05 3.99
C LEU A 27 -3.76 -0.51 5.16
N VAL A 28 -3.56 -1.35 6.17
CA VAL A 28 -2.79 -1.02 7.36
C VAL A 28 -1.64 -2.01 7.49
N GLU A 29 -0.42 -1.49 7.52
CA GLU A 29 0.76 -2.30 7.83
C GLU A 29 0.90 -2.41 9.35
N ASP A 30 0.98 -3.66 9.83
CA ASP A 30 1.09 -3.99 11.25
C ASP A 30 2.54 -4.35 11.62
N ALA A 31 3.41 -3.34 11.72
CA ALA A 31 4.80 -3.49 12.15
C ALA A 31 4.97 -3.55 13.68
N GLY A 32 3.90 -3.44 14.46
CA GLY A 32 3.95 -3.35 15.92
C GLY A 32 4.86 -2.20 16.41
N ALA A 33 5.60 -2.42 17.50
CA ALA A 33 6.41 -1.37 18.13
C ALA A 33 7.66 -0.93 17.34
N ASN A 34 8.01 -1.64 16.27
CA ASN A 34 9.27 -1.45 15.59
C ASN A 34 9.19 -0.39 14.47
N ASP A 35 8.00 -0.07 13.97
CA ASP A 35 7.86 0.92 12.91
C ASP A 35 6.55 1.72 13.00
N ALA A 36 6.67 2.96 13.50
CA ALA A 36 5.58 3.94 13.53
C ALA A 36 5.55 4.85 12.30
N PHE A 37 6.49 4.72 11.36
CA PHE A 37 6.52 5.51 10.13
C PHE A 37 5.85 4.76 8.98
N TRP A 38 6.33 3.56 8.65
CA TRP A 38 5.72 2.74 7.60
C TRP A 38 4.45 2.02 8.06
N GLY A 39 4.39 1.68 9.35
CA GLY A 39 3.30 0.93 9.97
C GLY A 39 2.39 1.71 10.91
N ASN A 40 1.49 0.96 11.54
CA ASN A 40 0.55 1.43 12.56
C ASN A 40 1.19 1.68 13.94
N GLY A 41 2.45 1.30 14.17
CA GLY A 41 3.12 1.48 15.46
C GLY A 41 2.50 0.70 16.62
N ALA A 42 3.16 0.70 17.78
CA ALA A 42 2.75 -0.05 18.97
C ALA A 42 1.33 0.29 19.47
N ASP A 43 0.88 1.53 19.26
CA ASP A 43 -0.39 2.06 19.78
C ASP A 43 -1.44 2.27 18.68
N GLY A 44 -1.18 1.79 17.46
CA GLY A 44 -2.06 2.00 16.32
C GLY A 44 -2.05 3.42 15.76
N LYS A 45 -1.20 4.33 16.27
CA LYS A 45 -1.10 5.75 15.84
C LYS A 45 0.10 6.03 14.95
N GLY A 46 0.79 4.98 14.51
CA GLY A 46 1.80 5.06 13.47
C GLY A 46 1.21 5.62 12.18
N ARG A 47 2.09 6.15 11.34
CA ARG A 47 1.70 6.91 10.16
C ARG A 47 1.16 6.03 9.04
N ASN A 48 1.43 4.72 9.06
CA ASN A 48 0.98 3.78 8.02
C ASN A 48 1.32 4.29 6.61
N GLU A 49 2.53 4.85 6.43
CA GLU A 49 2.93 5.41 5.13
C GLU A 49 3.01 4.35 4.02
N LEU A 50 3.24 3.07 4.37
CA LEU A 50 3.22 1.99 3.40
C LEU A 50 1.79 1.72 2.92
N GLY A 51 0.85 1.56 3.85
CA GLY A 51 -0.56 1.37 3.52
C GLY A 51 -1.10 2.52 2.66
N LYS A 52 -0.78 3.76 3.03
CA LYS A 52 -1.12 4.95 2.23
C LYS A 52 -0.49 4.92 0.83
N ALA A 53 0.78 4.54 0.71
CA ALA A 53 1.44 4.44 -0.59
C ALA A 53 0.79 3.37 -1.48
N LEU A 54 0.43 2.21 -0.92
CA LEU A 54 -0.29 1.15 -1.64
C LEU A 54 -1.68 1.60 -2.08
N MET A 55 -2.41 2.34 -1.25
CA MET A 55 -3.72 2.89 -1.63
C MET A 55 -3.62 3.94 -2.75
N ARG A 56 -2.61 4.84 -2.70
CA ARG A 56 -2.34 5.76 -3.82
C ARG A 56 -2.01 5.01 -5.11
N LEU A 57 -1.23 3.93 -5.02
CA LEU A 57 -0.88 3.10 -6.17
C LEU A 57 -2.10 2.36 -6.73
N ARG A 58 -2.98 1.84 -5.87
CA ARG A 58 -4.26 1.23 -6.26
C ARG A 58 -5.10 2.21 -7.09
N ASP A 59 -5.22 3.45 -6.63
CA ASP A 59 -5.97 4.49 -7.35
C ASP A 59 -5.33 4.86 -8.68
N HIS A 60 -4.00 4.85 -8.76
CA HIS A 60 -3.29 5.03 -10.01
C HIS A 60 -3.64 3.93 -11.02
N PHE A 61 -3.54 2.65 -10.64
CA PHE A 61 -3.88 1.53 -11.54
C PHE A 61 -5.34 1.50 -11.98
N ARG A 62 -6.27 1.93 -11.11
CA ARG A 62 -7.69 2.07 -11.47
C ARG A 62 -7.91 3.11 -12.56
N LYS A 63 -7.19 4.23 -12.51
CA LYS A 63 -7.27 5.31 -13.52
C LYS A 63 -6.68 4.91 -14.86
N GLU A 64 -5.60 4.12 -14.87
CA GLU A 64 -5.04 3.60 -16.13
C GLU A 64 -5.97 2.63 -16.86
N SER A 65 -6.87 1.98 -16.13
CA SER A 65 -7.79 0.97 -16.67
C SER A 65 -9.13 1.57 -17.10
N SER A 66 -9.28 2.90 -17.04
CA SER A 66 -10.50 3.66 -17.40
C SER A 66 -10.39 4.31 -18.78
#